data_AF-A0A420W890-F1
#
_entry.id   AF-A0A420W890-F1
#
_cell.length_a   1.000
_cell.length_b   1.000
_cell.length_c   1.000
_cell.angle_alpha   90.00
_cell.angle_beta   90.00
_cell.angle_gamma   90.00
#
_symmetry.space_group_name_H-M   'P 1'
#
loop_
_entity.id
_entity.type
_entity.pdbx_description
1 polymer ?
#
loop_
_entity_poly.entity_id
_entity_poly.type
_entity_poly.pdbx_seq_one_letter_code
_entity_poly.pdbx_strand_id
1 'polypeptide(L)'
;MEISQILENMNFIRESFGERTLRSFDLKRIGELSFSFYWEYNCEYGVVTAFSEEAGLKLDYLEVKSFTSLLPYRWNKVCGALTGAFWVFALTLEPSEFKTAVERLVDFHNETPLPLFKPPQMARLPKAPARSILCRNSIINWCKATGISPRSRERNFRCAAITADVALKCGQIVRELSPVG
;
A
#
# COMPACT_ATOMS: atom_id res chain seq x y z
N MET A 1 14.15 7.00 -1.44
CA MET A 1 14.34 5.89 -0.50
C MET A 1 14.68 4.72 -1.35
N GLU A 2 15.84 4.13 -1.09
CA GLU A 2 16.34 3.03 -1.89
C GLU A 2 15.60 1.74 -1.54
N ILE A 3 15.52 0.82 -2.49
CA ILE A 3 14.90 -0.50 -2.27
C ILE A 3 15.61 -1.22 -1.12
N SER A 4 16.94 -1.14 -1.02
CA SER A 4 17.71 -1.75 0.07
C SER A 4 17.24 -1.31 1.47
N GLN A 5 16.93 -0.03 1.65
CA GLN A 5 16.42 0.50 2.91
C GLN A 5 15.01 -0.01 3.23
N ILE A 6 14.18 -0.21 2.20
CA ILE A 6 12.85 -0.81 2.35
C ILE A 6 12.99 -2.27 2.80
N LEU A 7 13.92 -3.02 2.19
CA LEU A 7 14.17 -4.42 2.54
C LEU A 7 14.71 -4.57 3.97
N GLU A 8 15.61 -3.70 4.41
CA GLU A 8 16.11 -3.73 5.79
C GLU A 8 14.98 -3.43 6.80
N ASN A 9 14.10 -2.46 6.51
CA ASN A 9 12.90 -2.23 7.31
C ASN A 9 11.98 -3.48 7.35
N MET A 10 11.79 -4.15 6.22
CA MET A 10 10.93 -5.34 6.14
C MET A 10 11.50 -6.53 6.92
N ASN A 11 12.82 -6.74 6.85
CA ASN A 11 13.48 -7.76 7.68
C ASN A 11 13.33 -7.44 9.16
N PHE A 12 13.54 -6.18 9.57
CA PHE A 12 13.36 -5.76 10.95
C PHE A 12 11.90 -5.94 11.45
N ILE A 13 10.92 -5.68 10.58
CA ILE A 13 9.50 -5.98 10.84
C ILE A 13 9.30 -7.48 11.04
N ARG A 14 9.81 -8.33 10.13
CA ARG A 14 9.71 -9.80 10.23
C ARG A 14 10.31 -10.32 11.52
N GLU A 15 11.49 -9.85 11.91
CA GLU A 15 12.17 -10.22 13.14
C GLU A 15 11.35 -9.85 14.39
N SER A 16 10.67 -8.70 14.35
CA SER A 16 9.93 -8.17 15.50
C SER A 16 8.51 -8.73 15.66
N PHE A 17 7.84 -9.05 14.55
CA PHE A 17 6.42 -9.45 14.54
C PHE A 17 6.19 -10.90 14.11
N GLY A 18 7.23 -11.59 13.63
CA GLY A 18 7.16 -12.95 13.13
C GLY A 18 6.42 -13.09 11.80
N GLU A 19 6.46 -14.31 11.28
CA GLU A 19 5.67 -14.72 10.13
C GLU A 19 4.18 -14.87 10.48
N ARG A 20 3.33 -14.61 9.50
CA ARG A 20 1.89 -14.77 9.56
C ARG A 20 1.36 -15.42 8.28
N THR A 21 0.47 -16.37 8.45
CA THR A 21 -0.27 -16.98 7.35
C THR A 21 -1.60 -16.25 7.15
N LEU A 22 -1.89 -15.86 5.91
CA LEU A 22 -3.21 -15.33 5.55
C LEU A 22 -4.21 -16.47 5.39
N ARG A 23 -5.47 -16.24 5.80
CA ARG A 23 -6.58 -17.08 5.37
C ARG A 23 -6.98 -16.74 3.94
N SER A 24 -7.80 -17.58 3.31
CA SER A 24 -8.45 -17.23 2.04
C SER A 24 -9.19 -15.89 2.16
N PHE A 25 -9.07 -15.06 1.13
CA PHE A 25 -9.64 -13.71 1.06
C PHE A 25 -10.24 -13.44 -0.31
N ASP A 26 -11.10 -12.42 -0.44
CA ASP A 26 -11.51 -11.86 -1.72
C ASP A 26 -10.70 -10.59 -2.05
N LEU A 27 -10.03 -10.58 -3.21
CA LEU A 27 -9.30 -9.40 -3.69
C LEU A 27 -10.22 -8.18 -3.84
N LYS A 28 -11.43 -8.38 -4.37
CA LYS A 28 -12.38 -7.27 -4.54
C LYS A 28 -12.71 -6.64 -3.19
N ARG A 29 -12.92 -7.49 -2.17
CA ARG A 29 -13.19 -7.05 -0.81
C ARG A 29 -12.01 -6.31 -0.18
N ILE A 30 -10.77 -6.77 -0.40
CA ILE A 30 -9.55 -6.03 0.00
C ILE A 30 -9.56 -4.62 -0.58
N GLY A 31 -9.83 -4.47 -1.89
CA GLY A 31 -9.89 -3.16 -2.54
C GLY A 31 -10.97 -2.25 -1.95
N GLU A 32 -12.18 -2.78 -1.72
CA GLU A 32 -13.30 -2.04 -1.14
C GLU A 32 -13.01 -1.57 0.30
N LEU A 33 -12.50 -2.47 1.15
CA LEU A 33 -12.14 -2.14 2.52
C LEU A 33 -11.00 -1.13 2.58
N SER A 34 -9.94 -1.31 1.78
CA SER A 34 -8.82 -0.36 1.73
C SER A 34 -9.24 1.03 1.27
N PHE A 35 -10.17 1.12 0.30
CA PHE A 35 -10.77 2.39 -0.07
C PHE A 35 -11.55 3.02 1.09
N SER A 36 -12.35 2.24 1.82
CA SER A 36 -13.16 2.71 2.94
C SER A 36 -12.29 3.21 4.09
N PHE A 37 -11.37 2.37 4.56
CA PHE A 37 -10.50 2.64 5.70
C PHE A 37 -9.55 3.81 5.48
N TYR A 38 -9.20 4.15 4.24
CA TYR A 38 -8.48 5.39 3.95
C TYR A 38 -9.13 6.62 4.61
N TRP A 39 -10.47 6.69 4.61
CA TRP A 39 -11.22 7.83 5.13
C TRP A 39 -11.29 7.86 6.65
N GLU A 40 -11.03 6.75 7.31
CA GLU A 40 -11.00 6.65 8.78
C GLU A 40 -9.66 7.16 9.35
N TYR A 41 -8.56 7.00 8.60
CA TYR A 41 -7.27 7.50 9.04
C TYR A 41 -6.35 7.94 7.90
N ASN A 42 -5.76 7.01 7.16
CA ASN A 42 -4.85 7.30 6.04
C ASN A 42 -4.64 6.07 5.14
N CYS A 43 -3.77 6.21 4.13
CA CYS A 43 -3.47 5.14 3.18
C CYS A 43 -2.87 3.87 3.84
N GLU A 44 -1.98 4.02 4.82
CA GLU A 44 -1.29 2.88 5.46
C GLU A 44 -2.28 2.07 6.31
N TYR A 45 -3.07 2.77 7.11
CA TYR A 45 -4.20 2.19 7.85
C TYR A 45 -5.16 1.47 6.90
N GLY A 46 -5.47 2.07 5.75
CA GLY A 46 -6.35 1.47 4.75
C GLY A 46 -5.89 0.11 4.25
N VAL A 47 -4.59 -0.03 3.95
CA VAL A 47 -4.05 -1.32 3.48
C VAL A 47 -3.96 -2.31 4.65
N VAL A 48 -3.32 -1.94 5.76
CA VAL A 48 -3.10 -2.85 6.90
C VAL A 48 -4.42 -3.40 7.43
N THR A 49 -5.39 -2.53 7.69
CA THR A 49 -6.66 -2.92 8.30
C THR A 49 -7.49 -3.79 7.37
N ALA A 50 -7.49 -3.51 6.06
CA ALA A 50 -8.18 -4.36 5.10
C ALA A 50 -7.63 -5.80 5.08
N PHE A 51 -6.30 -5.97 5.09
CA PHE A 51 -5.68 -7.30 5.17
C PHE A 51 -5.91 -7.97 6.53
N SER A 52 -5.91 -7.21 7.63
CA SER A 52 -6.26 -7.73 8.95
C SER A 52 -7.69 -8.26 9.01
N GLU A 53 -8.66 -7.51 8.46
CA GLU A 53 -10.07 -7.87 8.51
C GLU A 53 -10.44 -8.97 7.52
N GLU A 54 -10.02 -8.87 6.27
CA GLU A 54 -10.44 -9.78 5.21
C GLU A 54 -9.55 -11.02 5.16
N ALA A 55 -8.22 -10.84 5.17
CA ALA A 55 -7.24 -11.91 5.01
C ALA A 55 -6.68 -12.46 6.33
N GLY A 56 -7.13 -11.95 7.48
CA GLY A 56 -6.75 -12.47 8.79
C GLY A 56 -5.29 -12.18 9.17
N LEU A 57 -4.69 -11.12 8.65
CA LEU A 57 -3.32 -10.70 9.02
C LEU A 57 -3.18 -10.41 10.52
N LYS A 58 -4.28 -10.03 11.20
CA LYS A 58 -4.35 -9.74 12.65
C LYS A 58 -3.32 -8.71 13.14
N LEU A 59 -2.99 -7.73 12.32
CA LEU A 59 -2.05 -6.66 12.67
C LEU A 59 -2.84 -5.42 13.13
N ASP A 60 -2.65 -4.99 14.38
CA ASP A 60 -3.24 -3.76 14.89
C ASP A 60 -2.46 -2.55 14.36
N TYR A 61 -3.18 -1.58 13.82
CA TYR A 61 -2.55 -0.37 13.30
C TYR A 61 -1.93 0.51 14.39
N LEU A 62 -2.40 0.44 15.64
CA LEU A 62 -1.73 1.13 16.75
C LEU A 62 -0.31 0.59 16.99
N GLU A 63 -0.12 -0.73 16.86
CA GLU A 63 1.20 -1.36 16.91
C GLU A 63 2.07 -0.88 15.74
N VAL A 64 1.53 -0.91 14.51
CA VAL A 64 2.23 -0.42 13.30
C VAL A 64 2.69 1.03 13.46
N LYS A 65 1.81 1.91 13.93
CA LYS A 65 2.11 3.33 14.10
C LYS A 65 3.20 3.54 15.16
N SER A 66 3.13 2.82 16.27
CA SER A 66 4.10 2.92 17.36
C SER A 66 5.47 2.36 16.95
N PHE A 67 5.48 1.29 16.16
CA PHE A 67 6.69 0.65 15.68
C PHE A 67 7.39 1.45 14.56
N THR A 68 6.65 2.22 13.77
CA THR A 68 7.21 2.97 12.62
C THR A 68 8.36 3.93 13.02
N SER A 69 8.37 4.45 14.24
CA SER A 69 9.48 5.29 14.73
C SER A 69 10.76 4.51 15.08
N LEU A 70 10.67 3.19 15.23
CA LEU A 70 11.76 2.28 15.56
C LEU A 70 12.43 1.68 14.32
N LEU A 71 11.86 1.88 13.13
CA LEU A 71 12.42 1.36 11.88
C LEU A 71 13.84 1.89 11.64
N PRO A 72 14.77 1.05 11.14
CA PRO A 72 16.13 1.44 10.80
C PRO A 72 16.18 2.67 9.87
N TYR A 73 15.27 2.74 8.90
CA TYR A 73 15.13 3.90 8.01
C TYR A 73 13.73 4.49 8.05
N ARG A 74 13.68 5.81 8.16
CA ARG A 74 12.43 6.56 8.15
C ARG A 74 11.79 6.56 6.76
N TRP A 75 10.67 5.88 6.62
CA TRP A 75 9.87 5.87 5.39
C TRP A 75 8.59 6.71 5.44
N ASN A 76 8.44 7.62 6.41
CA ASN A 76 7.26 8.47 6.57
C ASN A 76 6.98 9.45 5.40
N LYS A 77 7.88 9.53 4.41
CA LYS A 77 7.67 10.28 3.15
C LYS A 77 7.26 9.38 1.98
N VAL A 78 7.38 8.06 2.11
CA VAL A 78 6.88 7.07 1.16
C VAL A 78 5.36 7.12 1.13
N CYS A 79 4.74 6.77 0.01
CA CYS A 79 3.29 6.62 -0.09
C CYS A 79 2.79 5.62 0.95
N GLY A 80 1.86 6.05 1.82
CA GLY A 80 1.38 5.21 2.92
C GLY A 80 0.72 3.91 2.44
N ALA A 81 0.12 3.89 1.24
CA ALA A 81 -0.41 2.67 0.66
C ALA A 81 0.69 1.63 0.42
N LEU A 82 1.88 2.08 -0.01
CA LEU A 82 3.03 1.22 -0.22
C LEU A 82 3.62 0.74 1.11
N THR A 83 3.77 1.61 2.12
CA THR A 83 4.29 1.17 3.42
C THR A 83 3.34 0.16 4.09
N GLY A 84 2.03 0.34 3.96
CA GLY A 84 1.05 -0.64 4.42
C GLY A 84 1.18 -1.99 3.70
N ALA A 85 1.42 -1.98 2.39
CA ALA A 85 1.69 -3.21 1.64
C ALA A 85 3.04 -3.85 1.99
N PHE A 86 4.06 -3.06 2.32
CA PHE A 86 5.35 -3.58 2.79
C PHE A 86 5.23 -4.28 4.14
N TRP A 87 4.35 -3.81 5.04
CA TRP A 87 3.98 -4.56 6.24
C TRP A 87 3.35 -5.91 5.90
N VAL A 88 2.40 -5.95 4.96
CA VAL A 88 1.78 -7.21 4.52
C VAL A 88 2.85 -8.16 3.99
N PHE A 89 3.70 -7.72 3.05
CA PHE A 89 4.77 -8.55 2.51
C PHE A 89 5.73 -9.03 3.60
N ALA A 90 6.19 -8.10 4.46
CA ALA A 90 7.13 -8.40 5.53
C ALA A 90 6.61 -9.50 6.47
N LEU A 91 5.30 -9.62 6.65
CA LEU A 91 4.70 -10.61 7.54
C LEU A 91 4.22 -11.88 6.83
N THR A 92 4.13 -11.92 5.50
CA THR A 92 3.45 -13.03 4.78
C THR A 92 4.27 -13.72 3.70
N LEU A 93 5.34 -13.09 3.20
CA LEU A 93 6.21 -13.66 2.17
C LEU A 93 7.50 -14.21 2.76
N GLU A 94 8.18 -15.09 2.03
CA GLU A 94 9.53 -15.49 2.38
C GLU A 94 10.50 -14.31 2.20
N PRO A 95 11.52 -14.13 3.05
CA PRO A 95 12.48 -13.03 2.91
C PRO A 95 13.19 -12.98 1.56
N SER A 96 13.39 -14.14 0.91
CA SER A 96 13.96 -14.27 -0.43
C SER A 96 13.10 -13.61 -1.52
N GLU A 97 11.81 -13.41 -1.27
CA GLU A 97 10.84 -12.86 -2.21
C GLU A 97 10.61 -11.35 -2.04
N PHE A 98 11.06 -10.77 -0.92
CA PHE A 98 10.79 -9.38 -0.57
C PHE A 98 11.22 -8.41 -1.67
N LYS A 99 12.42 -8.60 -2.23
CA LYS A 99 12.93 -7.73 -3.30
C LYS A 99 11.99 -7.73 -4.50
N THR A 100 11.63 -8.92 -4.99
CA THR A 100 10.73 -9.08 -6.14
C THR A 100 9.36 -8.50 -5.85
N ALA A 101 8.80 -8.72 -4.66
CA ALA A 101 7.49 -8.16 -4.28
C ALA A 101 7.51 -6.62 -4.23
N VAL A 102 8.54 -6.02 -3.63
CA VAL A 102 8.73 -4.57 -3.53
C VAL A 102 8.91 -3.95 -4.91
N GLU A 103 9.79 -4.49 -5.76
CA GLU A 103 10.02 -4.00 -7.12
C GLU A 103 8.73 -4.01 -7.93
N ARG A 104 8.02 -5.15 -7.95
CA ARG A 104 6.75 -5.30 -8.68
C ARG A 104 5.69 -4.30 -8.21
N LEU A 105 5.59 -4.04 -6.91
CA LEU A 105 4.59 -3.13 -6.36
C LEU A 105 4.96 -1.65 -6.61
N VAL A 106 6.24 -1.30 -6.44
CA VAL A 106 6.74 0.06 -6.68
C VAL A 106 6.63 0.42 -8.15
N ASP A 107 6.99 -0.50 -9.06
CA ASP A 107 6.83 -0.31 -10.50
C ASP A 107 5.37 -0.12 -10.87
N PHE A 108 4.47 -0.97 -10.34
CA PHE A 108 3.03 -0.80 -10.54
C PHE A 108 2.56 0.59 -10.10
N HIS A 109 2.92 1.04 -8.88
CA HIS A 109 2.52 2.35 -8.37
C HIS A 109 3.10 3.51 -9.18
N ASN A 110 4.36 3.43 -9.58
CA ASN A 110 5.07 4.54 -10.21
C ASN A 110 4.72 4.70 -11.69
N GLU A 111 4.55 3.59 -12.41
CA GLU A 111 4.49 3.56 -13.87
C GLU A 111 3.06 3.41 -14.40
N THR A 112 2.16 2.80 -13.63
CA THR A 112 0.76 2.66 -14.04
C THR A 112 0.03 4.00 -13.97
N PRO A 113 -0.77 4.38 -14.98
CA PRO A 113 -1.69 5.50 -14.86
C PRO A 113 -2.79 5.20 -13.82
N LEU A 114 -2.55 5.57 -12.57
CA LEU A 114 -3.46 5.38 -11.44
C LEU A 114 -4.34 6.62 -11.20
N PRO A 115 -5.54 6.47 -10.60
CA PRO A 115 -6.12 5.23 -10.06
C PRO A 115 -6.86 4.34 -11.09
N LEU A 116 -6.93 3.02 -10.83
CA LEU A 116 -7.77 2.07 -11.59
C LEU A 116 -9.09 1.79 -10.88
N PHE A 117 -9.07 1.70 -9.55
CA PHE A 117 -10.24 1.60 -8.71
C PHE A 117 -11.17 2.79 -8.98
N LYS A 118 -12.47 2.52 -9.10
CA LYS A 118 -13.49 3.53 -9.38
C LYS A 118 -14.25 3.84 -8.09
N PRO A 119 -13.97 4.98 -7.43
CA PRO A 119 -14.72 5.38 -6.25
C PRO A 119 -16.21 5.51 -6.59
N PRO A 120 -17.12 4.91 -5.81
CA PRO A 120 -18.56 5.06 -6.02
C PRO A 120 -19.01 6.53 -6.03
N GLN A 121 -18.38 7.35 -5.19
CA GLN A 121 -18.70 8.78 -5.02
C GLN A 121 -17.98 9.69 -6.04
N MET A 122 -17.05 9.15 -6.84
CA MET A 122 -16.28 9.94 -7.81
C MET A 122 -15.74 9.04 -8.95
N ALA A 123 -16.65 8.61 -9.82
CA ALA A 123 -16.34 7.63 -10.86
C ALA A 123 -15.37 8.12 -11.96
N ARG A 124 -15.13 9.44 -12.06
CA ARG A 124 -14.32 10.07 -13.13
C ARG A 124 -13.09 10.78 -12.57
N LEU A 125 -12.20 10.03 -11.92
CA LEU A 125 -10.86 10.53 -11.59
C LEU A 125 -9.93 10.37 -12.79
N PRO A 126 -9.22 11.44 -13.20
CA PRO A 126 -8.20 11.30 -14.24
C PRO A 126 -7.02 10.48 -13.73
N LYS A 127 -6.40 9.75 -14.65
CA LYS A 127 -5.31 8.83 -14.37
C LYS A 127 -3.99 9.47 -14.76
N ALA A 128 -2.96 9.31 -13.93
CA ALA A 128 -1.59 9.67 -14.30
C ALA A 128 -0.59 8.85 -13.49
N PRO A 129 0.58 8.50 -14.07
CA PRO A 129 1.63 7.78 -13.35
C PRO A 129 2.19 8.62 -12.21
N ALA A 130 2.47 7.99 -11.07
CA ALA A 130 3.02 8.68 -9.91
C ALA A 130 4.47 9.12 -10.13
N ARG A 131 5.26 8.34 -10.88
CA ARG A 131 6.69 8.57 -11.17
C ARG A 131 7.57 8.77 -9.93
N SER A 132 7.08 8.41 -8.75
CA SER A 132 7.82 8.54 -7.50
C SER A 132 7.12 7.77 -6.40
N ILE A 133 7.92 7.03 -5.63
CA ILE A 133 7.47 6.37 -4.41
C ILE A 133 7.11 7.37 -3.30
N LEU A 134 7.60 8.62 -3.39
CA LEU A 134 7.37 9.65 -2.39
C LEU A 134 5.96 10.23 -2.53
N CYS A 135 5.19 10.23 -1.44
CA CYS A 135 3.78 10.63 -1.42
C CYS A 135 3.56 12.02 -2.02
N ARG A 136 4.36 13.01 -1.58
CA ARG A 136 4.27 14.39 -2.06
C ARG A 136 4.54 14.49 -3.57
N ASN A 137 5.54 13.78 -4.06
CA ASN A 137 5.92 13.83 -5.48
C ASN A 137 4.85 13.13 -6.34
N SER A 138 4.33 11.98 -5.90
CA SER A 138 3.19 11.30 -6.54
C SER A 138 1.99 12.24 -6.71
N ILE A 139 1.63 12.98 -5.66
CA ILE A 139 0.53 13.96 -5.72
C ILE A 139 0.86 15.09 -6.69
N ILE A 140 2.05 15.71 -6.58
CA ILE A 140 2.44 16.84 -7.44
C ILE A 140 2.47 16.43 -8.91
N ASN A 141 3.01 15.26 -9.24
CA ASN A 141 3.08 14.76 -10.61
C ASN A 141 1.69 14.55 -11.20
N TRP A 142 0.77 13.94 -10.44
CA TRP A 142 -0.63 13.79 -10.86
C TRP A 142 -1.34 15.13 -11.02
N CYS A 143 -1.14 16.08 -10.09
CA CYS A 143 -1.72 17.43 -10.19
C CYS A 143 -1.23 18.16 -11.45
N LYS A 144 0.06 18.09 -11.77
CA LYS A 144 0.64 18.67 -12.99
C LYS A 144 0.05 18.05 -14.27
N ALA A 145 -0.10 16.73 -14.30
CA ALA A 145 -0.62 16.01 -15.46
C ALA A 145 -2.11 16.26 -15.71
N THR A 146 -2.88 16.55 -14.65
CA THR A 146 -4.36 16.64 -14.73
C THR A 146 -4.90 18.06 -14.61
N GLY A 147 -4.07 19.03 -14.19
CA GLY A 147 -4.49 20.39 -13.86
C GLY A 147 -5.27 20.49 -12.54
N ILE A 148 -5.45 19.40 -11.79
CA ILE A 148 -6.22 19.38 -10.55
C ILE A 148 -5.38 19.87 -9.37
N SER A 149 -5.97 20.68 -8.50
CA SER A 149 -5.31 21.24 -7.33
C SER A 149 -4.89 20.16 -6.31
N PRO A 150 -3.71 20.26 -5.66
CA PRO A 150 -3.30 19.35 -4.60
C PRO A 150 -4.17 19.46 -3.34
N ARG A 151 -4.93 20.54 -3.17
CA ARG A 151 -5.87 20.72 -2.05
C ARG A 151 -7.32 20.30 -2.38
N SER A 152 -7.53 19.77 -3.58
CA SER A 152 -8.86 19.37 -4.06
C SER A 152 -9.40 18.13 -3.36
N ARG A 153 -10.73 17.97 -3.42
CA ARG A 153 -11.41 16.75 -2.97
C ARG A 153 -11.06 15.56 -3.86
N GLU A 154 -10.90 15.81 -5.15
CA GLU A 154 -10.47 14.88 -6.19
C GLU A 154 -9.12 14.25 -5.84
N ARG A 155 -8.16 15.05 -5.34
CA ARG A 155 -6.88 14.52 -4.88
C ARG A 155 -7.06 13.54 -3.71
N ASN A 156 -7.93 13.83 -2.75
CA ASN A 156 -8.20 12.90 -1.64
C ASN A 156 -8.85 11.61 -2.13
N PHE A 157 -9.84 11.69 -3.03
CA PHE A 157 -10.43 10.51 -3.67
C PHE A 157 -9.41 9.71 -4.50
N ARG A 158 -8.46 10.38 -5.16
CA ARG A 158 -7.35 9.73 -5.85
C ARG A 158 -6.45 8.98 -4.88
N CYS A 159 -6.13 9.54 -3.72
CA CYS A 159 -5.36 8.83 -2.69
C CYS A 159 -6.14 7.63 -2.11
N ALA A 160 -7.44 7.75 -1.86
CA ALA A 160 -8.30 6.63 -1.46
C ALA A 160 -8.30 5.51 -2.52
N ALA A 161 -8.49 5.87 -3.79
CA ALA A 161 -8.50 4.92 -4.90
C ALA A 161 -7.13 4.24 -5.10
N ILE A 162 -6.02 4.98 -4.99
CA ILE A 162 -4.67 4.41 -5.01
C ILE A 162 -4.43 3.46 -3.83
N THR A 163 -5.01 3.76 -2.66
CA THR A 163 -4.94 2.85 -1.50
C THR A 163 -5.56 1.49 -1.84
N ALA A 164 -6.72 1.49 -2.51
CA ALA A 164 -7.34 0.28 -3.01
C ALA A 164 -6.52 -0.41 -4.12
N ASP A 165 -6.02 0.34 -5.10
CA ASP A 165 -5.20 -0.21 -6.20
C ASP A 165 -3.94 -0.91 -5.70
N VAL A 166 -3.25 -0.29 -4.74
CA VAL A 166 -2.04 -0.85 -4.13
C VAL A 166 -2.38 -2.07 -3.27
N ALA A 167 -3.48 -2.04 -2.50
CA ALA A 167 -3.92 -3.20 -1.73
C ALA A 167 -4.28 -4.40 -2.63
N LEU A 168 -5.00 -4.14 -3.74
CA LEU A 168 -5.32 -5.14 -4.75
C LEU A 168 -4.04 -5.75 -5.36
N LYS A 169 -3.08 -4.91 -5.76
CA LYS A 169 -1.83 -5.39 -6.34
C LYS A 169 -0.98 -6.15 -5.32
N CYS A 170 -0.96 -5.71 -4.06
CA CYS A 170 -0.33 -6.42 -2.96
C CYS A 170 -0.92 -7.82 -2.81
N GLY A 171 -2.25 -7.94 -2.75
CA GLY A 171 -2.92 -9.24 -2.60
C GLY A 171 -2.69 -10.17 -3.79
N GLN A 172 -2.59 -9.64 -5.01
CA GLN A 172 -2.21 -10.41 -6.20
C GLN A 172 -0.78 -10.95 -6.07
N ILE A 173 0.17 -10.09 -5.71
CA ILE A 173 1.57 -10.49 -5.51
C ILE A 173 1.68 -11.57 -4.43
N VAL A 174 0.97 -11.42 -3.31
CA VAL A 174 0.98 -12.42 -2.22
C VAL A 174 0.47 -13.77 -2.71
N ARG A 175 -0.66 -13.82 -3.44
CA ARG A 175 -1.19 -15.10 -3.97
C ARG A 175 -0.26 -15.79 -4.96
N GLU A 176 0.49 -15.02 -5.73
CA GLU A 176 1.39 -15.55 -6.76
C GLU A 176 2.70 -16.08 -6.17
N LEU A 177 3.22 -15.44 -5.12
CA LEU A 177 4.52 -15.78 -4.51
C LEU A 177 4.37 -16.74 -3.33
N SER A 178 3.31 -16.58 -2.54
CA SER A 178 2.93 -17.50 -1.48
C SER A 178 1.60 -18.17 -1.87
N PRO A 179 1.63 -19.27 -2.66
CA PRO A 179 0.42 -20.02 -2.94
C PRO A 179 -0.12 -20.53 -1.61
N VAL A 180 -1.16 -19.87 -1.14
CA VAL A 180 -1.92 -20.25 0.06
C VAL A 180 -2.25 -21.73 -0.11
N GLY A 181 -1.70 -22.57 0.79
CA GLY A 181 -1.94 -24.01 0.80
C GLY A 181 -3.42 -24.36 0.93
#